data_AF-A0A8I1MVP7-F1
#
_entry.id   AF-A0A8I1MVP7-F1
#
_cell.length_a   1.000
_cell.length_b   1.000
_cell.length_c   1.000
_cell.angle_alpha   90.00
_cell.angle_beta   90.00
_cell.angle_gamma   90.00
#
_symmetry.space_group_name_H-M   'P 1'
#
loop_
_entity.id
_entity.type
_entity.pdbx_description
1 polymer ?
#
loop_
_entity_poly.entity_id
_entity_poly.type
_entity_poly.pdbx_seq_one_letter_code
_entity_poly.pdbx_strand_id
1 'polypeptide(L)'
;MQCYHPANRHDRNATWSADNPECRWRTYDYEERINRDKASPDIFWLKDDSLSDTDNLPAPEVIAAEIVDDLEAALGQFRLIAAEAEALR
;
A
#
# COMPACT_ATOMS: atom_id res chain seq x y z
N MET A 1 -8.24 19.07 23.38
CA MET A 1 -8.56 19.12 21.93
C MET A 1 -9.99 18.65 21.77
N GLN A 2 -10.92 19.53 21.38
CA GLN A 2 -12.32 19.17 21.10
C GLN A 2 -12.43 18.80 19.62
N CYS A 3 -12.13 17.55 19.27
CA CYS A 3 -12.13 17.10 17.86
C CYS A 3 -13.53 16.85 17.27
N TYR A 4 -14.59 17.04 18.07
CA TYR A 4 -15.97 16.74 17.67
C TYR A 4 -16.92 17.83 18.14
N HIS A 5 -17.68 18.39 17.19
CA HIS A 5 -18.69 19.42 17.43
C HIS A 5 -20.05 18.98 16.83
N PRO A 6 -20.99 18.44 17.62
CA PRO A 6 -22.22 17.83 17.09
C PRO A 6 -23.25 18.84 16.58
N ALA A 7 -23.24 20.08 17.06
CA ALA A 7 -24.33 21.03 16.84
C ALA A 7 -24.48 21.50 15.39
N ASN A 8 -23.40 21.46 14.59
CA ASN A 8 -23.33 21.97 13.22
C ASN A 8 -23.11 20.85 12.19
N ARG A 9 -23.54 19.62 12.48
CA ARG A 9 -23.30 18.47 11.58
C ARG A 9 -23.88 18.65 10.18
N HIS A 10 -24.95 19.42 10.06
CA HIS A 10 -25.66 19.67 8.80
C HIS A 10 -24.98 20.74 7.93
N ASP A 11 -24.10 21.56 8.52
CA ASP A 11 -23.38 22.63 7.82
C ASP A 11 -22.02 22.17 7.29
N ARG A 12 -21.66 20.90 7.53
CA ARG A 12 -20.36 20.34 7.15
C ARG A 12 -20.34 20.07 5.65
N ASN A 13 -19.27 20.50 5.00
CA ASN A 13 -19.00 20.20 3.60
C ASN A 13 -17.86 19.19 3.51
N ALA A 14 -17.90 18.35 2.48
CA ALA A 14 -16.78 17.47 2.18
C ALA A 14 -15.52 18.32 1.93
N THR A 15 -14.38 17.84 2.42
CA THR A 15 -13.08 18.49 2.18
C THR A 15 -12.37 17.93 0.97
N TRP A 16 -12.75 16.72 0.54
CA TRP A 16 -12.27 16.09 -0.67
C TRP A 16 -12.83 16.74 -1.93
N SER A 17 -11.96 16.93 -2.92
CA SER A 17 -12.28 17.30 -4.30
C SER A 17 -11.30 16.62 -5.25
N ALA A 18 -11.58 16.62 -6.56
CA ALA A 18 -10.64 16.10 -7.55
C ALA A 18 -9.29 16.84 -7.54
N ASP A 19 -9.30 18.13 -7.19
CA ASP A 19 -8.10 18.96 -7.05
C ASP A 19 -7.39 18.78 -5.69
N ASN A 20 -8.03 18.10 -4.73
CA ASN A 20 -7.50 17.85 -3.39
C ASN A 20 -7.82 16.42 -2.92
N PRO A 21 -7.20 15.41 -3.55
CA PRO A 21 -7.55 13.99 -3.37
C PRO A 21 -7.17 13.45 -1.99
N GLU A 22 -6.23 14.10 -1.29
CA GLU A 22 -5.67 13.66 0.00
C GLU A 22 -6.58 13.96 1.22
N CYS A 23 -7.73 14.60 1.00
CA CYS A 23 -8.62 14.93 2.10
C CYS A 23 -9.38 13.72 2.67
N ARG A 24 -9.50 13.69 4.00
CA ARG A 24 -10.10 12.57 4.75
C ARG A 24 -11.63 12.58 4.79
N TRP A 25 -12.29 13.66 4.36
CA TRP A 25 -13.75 13.69 4.28
C TRP A 25 -14.19 13.74 2.83
N ARG A 26 -14.65 12.59 2.32
CA ARG A 26 -15.30 12.45 1.02
C ARG A 26 -16.73 11.98 1.18
N THR A 27 -17.63 12.49 0.35
CA THR A 27 -19.03 12.06 0.26
C THR A 27 -19.25 11.34 -1.06
N TYR A 28 -20.15 10.37 -1.05
CA TYR A 28 -20.56 9.58 -2.21
C TYR A 28 -22.08 9.69 -2.33
N ASP A 29 -22.60 9.89 -3.54
CA ASP A 29 -24.04 9.86 -3.75
C ASP A 29 -24.57 8.41 -3.82
N TYR A 30 -25.89 8.26 -3.94
CA TYR A 30 -26.51 6.94 -3.97
C TYR A 30 -26.12 6.15 -5.23
N GLU A 31 -26.08 6.81 -6.38
CA GLU A 31 -25.81 6.18 -7.67
C GLU A 31 -24.36 5.68 -7.73
N GLU A 32 -23.40 6.47 -7.26
CA GLU A 32 -21.99 6.08 -7.15
C GLU A 32 -21.83 4.86 -6.24
N ARG A 33 -22.64 4.74 -5.17
CA ARG A 33 -22.56 3.60 -4.24
C ARG A 33 -23.21 2.33 -4.77
N ILE A 34 -24.40 2.44 -5.37
CA ILE A 34 -25.16 1.26 -5.79
C ILE A 34 -24.57 0.59 -7.03
N ASN A 35 -23.91 1.37 -7.89
CA ASN A 35 -23.29 0.89 -9.12
C ASN A 35 -21.91 0.25 -8.91
N ARG A 36 -21.40 0.18 -7.67
CA ARG A 36 -20.18 -0.58 -7.33
C ARG A 36 -20.43 -2.07 -7.39
N ASP A 37 -19.36 -2.84 -7.58
CA ASP A 37 -19.44 -4.30 -7.47
C ASP A 37 -20.08 -4.68 -6.13
N LYS A 38 -21.19 -5.43 -6.23
CA LYS A 38 -22.01 -5.91 -5.09
C LYS A 38 -22.45 -4.80 -4.12
N ALA A 39 -22.52 -3.54 -4.57
CA ALA A 39 -22.75 -2.38 -3.71
C ALA A 39 -21.81 -2.35 -2.48
N SER A 40 -20.55 -2.76 -2.68
CA SER A 40 -19.59 -2.96 -1.60
C SER A 40 -19.41 -1.68 -0.75
N PRO A 41 -19.57 -1.77 0.59
CA PRO A 41 -19.33 -0.65 1.51
C PRO A 41 -17.84 -0.40 1.75
N ASP A 42 -16.98 -1.27 1.23
CA ASP A 42 -15.54 -1.15 1.36
C ASP A 42 -15.03 -0.13 0.34
N ILE A 43 -14.81 1.11 0.82
CA ILE A 43 -14.51 2.29 0.00
C ILE A 43 -13.24 2.96 0.54
N PHE A 44 -12.21 2.98 -0.29
CA PHE A 44 -10.96 3.70 -0.03
C PHE A 44 -10.67 4.66 -1.18
N TRP A 45 -10.10 5.81 -0.86
CA TRP A 45 -9.65 6.82 -1.84
C TRP A 45 -8.32 7.46 -1.46
N LEU A 46 -7.79 7.16 -0.28
CA LEU A 46 -6.47 7.57 0.16
C LEU A 46 -5.53 6.39 -0.03
N LYS A 47 -4.39 6.65 -0.66
CA LYS A 47 -3.28 5.70 -0.71
C LYS A 47 -2.46 5.86 0.58
N ASP A 48 -1.99 4.75 1.12
CA ASP A 48 -1.06 4.78 2.24
C ASP A 48 0.37 4.75 1.69
N ASP A 49 1.09 5.87 1.82
CA ASP A 49 2.47 6.01 1.33
C ASP A 49 3.48 5.15 2.10
N SER A 50 3.09 4.59 3.26
CA SER A 50 3.94 3.66 4.02
C SER A 50 3.91 2.23 3.49
N LEU A 51 2.89 1.90 2.67
CA LEU A 51 2.86 0.64 1.95
C LEU A 51 3.80 0.74 0.75
N SER A 52 4.72 -0.21 0.64
CA SER A 52 5.67 -0.32 -0.48
C SER A 52 4.93 -0.15 -1.80
N ASP A 53 5.39 0.81 -2.61
CA ASP A 53 4.72 1.34 -3.79
C ASP A 53 4.55 0.27 -4.88
N THR A 54 3.50 -0.55 -4.77
CA THR A 54 3.17 -1.58 -5.77
C THR A 54 2.94 -0.98 -7.15
N ASP A 55 2.60 0.31 -7.21
CA ASP A 55 2.34 1.03 -8.46
C ASP A 55 3.62 1.55 -9.11
N ASN A 56 4.77 1.48 -8.42
CA ASN A 56 6.05 2.03 -8.86
C ASN A 56 7.16 0.99 -8.81
N LEU A 57 6.77 -0.28 -8.99
CA LEU A 57 7.70 -1.38 -9.13
C LEU A 57 8.52 -1.20 -10.41
N PRO A 58 9.84 -1.48 -10.38
CA PRO A 58 10.65 -1.51 -11.58
C PRO A 58 10.15 -2.60 -12.54
N ALA A 59 10.61 -2.54 -13.80
CA ALA A 59 10.17 -3.50 -14.81
C ALA A 59 10.44 -4.96 -14.36
N PRO A 60 9.60 -5.94 -14.74
CA PRO A 60 9.71 -7.32 -14.26
C PRO A 60 11.09 -7.95 -14.46
N GLU A 61 11.81 -7.53 -15.51
CA GLU A 61 13.15 -8.00 -15.85
C GLU A 61 14.19 -7.51 -14.85
N VAL A 62 14.02 -6.29 -14.33
CA VAL A 62 14.87 -5.71 -13.28
C VAL A 62 14.66 -6.49 -11.97
N ILE A 63 13.40 -6.71 -11.59
CA ILE A 63 13.07 -7.46 -10.37
C ILE A 63 13.60 -8.89 -10.45
N ALA A 64 13.44 -9.55 -11.61
CA ALA A 64 13.94 -10.90 -11.80
C ALA A 64 15.47 -10.97 -11.68
N ALA A 65 16.20 -9.98 -12.21
CA ALA A 65 17.65 -9.91 -12.08
C ALA A 65 18.08 -9.70 -10.61
N GLU A 66 17.45 -8.77 -9.90
CA GLU A 66 17.73 -8.53 -8.47
C GLU A 66 17.50 -9.78 -7.62
N ILE A 67 16.40 -10.52 -7.86
CA ILE A 67 16.12 -11.77 -7.16
C ILE A 67 17.21 -12.82 -7.41
N VAL A 68 17.69 -12.94 -8.65
CA VAL A 68 18.76 -13.89 -9.00
C VAL A 68 20.04 -13.53 -8.26
N ASP A 69 20.45 -12.26 -8.30
CA ASP A 69 21.67 -11.78 -7.63
C ASP A 69 21.62 -12.03 -6.12
N ASP A 70 20.49 -11.73 -5.47
CA ASP A 70 20.28 -11.97 -4.04
C ASP A 70 20.35 -13.46 -3.69
N LEU A 71 19.75 -14.32 -4.51
CA LEU A 71 19.78 -15.78 -4.30
C LEU A 71 21.18 -16.34 -4.51
N GLU A 72 21.95 -15.84 -5.48
CA GLU A 72 23.34 -16.24 -5.69
C GLU A 72 24.22 -15.83 -4.51
N ALA A 73 24.06 -14.60 -4.00
CA ALA A 73 24.76 -14.12 -2.82
C ALA A 73 24.43 -14.98 -1.59
N ALA A 74 23.15 -15.23 -1.33
CA ALA A 74 22.70 -16.08 -0.23
C ALA A 74 23.24 -17.52 -0.35
N LEU A 75 23.21 -18.11 -1.54
CA LEU A 75 23.75 -19.43 -1.80
C LEU A 75 25.27 -19.49 -1.58
N GLY A 76 26.00 -18.44 -1.97
CA GLY A 76 27.42 -18.29 -1.70
C GLY A 76 27.72 -18.31 -0.20
N GLN A 77 26.95 -17.55 0.60
CA GLN A 77 27.07 -17.55 2.06
C GLN A 77 26.81 -18.94 2.65
N PHE A 78 25.76 -19.63 2.21
CA PHE A 78 25.46 -20.99 2.69
C PHE A 78 26.56 -21.99 2.35
N ARG A 79 27.18 -21.89 1.17
CA ARG A 79 28.32 -22.74 0.78
C ARG A 79 29.53 -22.53 1.69
N LEU A 80 29.82 -21.27 2.05
CA LEU A 80 30.91 -20.96 2.99
C LEU A 80 30.66 -21.57 4.36
N ILE A 81 29.46 -21.41 4.90
CA ILE A 81 29.05 -21.99 6.18
C ILE A 81 29.15 -23.53 6.13
N ALA A 82 28.73 -24.15 5.03
CA ALA A 82 28.81 -25.60 4.87
C ALA A 82 30.26 -26.10 4.86
N ALA A 83 31.16 -25.40 4.15
CA ALA A 83 32.58 -25.75 4.11
C ALA A 83 33.26 -25.57 5.48
N GLU A 84 32.94 -24.50 6.21
CA GLU A 84 33.42 -24.28 7.58
C GLU A 84 32.95 -25.39 8.53
N ALA A 85 31.68 -25.77 8.44
CA ALA A 85 31.11 -26.85 9.24
C ALA A 85 31.76 -28.21 8.95
N GLU A 86 32.16 -28.49 7.70
CA GLU A 86 32.90 -29.70 7.34
C GLU A 86 34.34 -29.69 7.85
N ALA A 87 35.02 -28.53 7.83
CA ALA A 87 36.39 -28.39 8.31
C ALA A 87 36.52 -28.54 9.85
N LEU A 88 35.41 -28.40 10.58
CA LEU A 88 35.31 -28.61 12.02
C LEU A 88 35.06 -30.07 12.44
N ARG A 89 34.91 -31.00 11.49
CA ARG A 89 34.81 -32.45 11.74
C ARG A 89 36.16 -33.14 11.75
#